data_AF-A0A9P7Z0N3-F1
#
_entry.id   AF-A0A9P7Z0N3-F1
#
_cell.length_a   1.000
_cell.length_b   1.000
_cell.length_c   1.000
_cell.angle_alpha   90.00
_cell.angle_beta   90.00
_cell.angle_gamma   90.00
#
_symmetry.space_group_name_H-M   'P 1'
#
loop_
_entity.id
_entity.type
_entity.pdbx_description
1 polymer ?
#
loop_
_entity_poly.entity_id
_entity_poly.type
_entity_poly.pdbx_seq_one_letter_code
_entity_poly.pdbx_strand_id
1 'polypeptide(L)'
;MTSAINLQLGWPSPRLFNAEKLAEATKKTLLDSVNAGASLIYGPDLGYMPLRESIAQWLTSFYSPSSGAISTDRIVITGGASTNLASILQIFSDPNLTKCIWMAEPTYFLACTIFQDAGFAGKMKGVPENKYGIDVGFLRAALEQFESESKQQNGTPGGVKPANQYSKVYRHILYLTPTFSNPSAKTYSIPVRNQLISLAREYDILLISDDVYDFLRWTPEESKSGNAKLAAIPPRIVDLDRATTSTDSWGNSISNGSFSKIVAPGVRVGWAEATPKMILRLSQNGSTRSGGAPSHLTSTFIHHLLVSGDLQEHIDNVLIPTYASRYRLMMSTIKTHLEPLGVRITTGAPYMTPEDSSTVVPVGGFFTYIGFPAELPSADVIAKRAREDYALTFAYGEMFVVKGDETSVERSNADFGNGARLCWAWHESEVIEEGILRLAKLLKTMLG
;
A
#
# COMPACT_ATOMS: atom_id res chain seq x y z
N MET A 1 11.89 -5.68 -34.84
CA MET A 1 11.31 -4.77 -33.82
C MET A 1 11.64 -5.35 -32.46
N THR A 2 12.28 -4.59 -31.59
CA THR A 2 12.53 -4.98 -30.20
C THR A 2 11.20 -5.15 -29.46
N SER A 3 11.07 -6.19 -28.63
CA SER A 3 9.86 -6.39 -27.82
C SER A 3 9.70 -5.25 -26.81
N ALA A 4 8.45 -4.84 -26.56
CA ALA A 4 8.14 -3.78 -25.60
C ALA A 4 8.37 -4.26 -24.16
N ILE A 5 9.05 -3.44 -23.35
CA ILE A 5 9.34 -3.68 -21.94
C ILE A 5 8.59 -2.64 -21.10
N ASN A 6 7.94 -3.10 -20.05
CA ASN A 6 7.06 -2.28 -19.21
C ASN A 6 7.41 -2.46 -17.72
N LEU A 7 8.26 -1.57 -17.22
CA LEU A 7 8.64 -1.47 -15.81
C LEU A 7 7.66 -0.61 -14.99
N GLN A 8 6.54 -0.14 -15.58
CA GLN A 8 5.49 0.62 -14.90
C GLN A 8 4.51 -0.28 -14.14
N LEU A 9 4.27 -1.52 -14.59
CA LEU A 9 3.20 -2.37 -14.05
C LEU A 9 3.43 -2.75 -12.58
N GLY A 10 2.46 -2.44 -11.71
CA GLY A 10 2.56 -2.64 -10.27
C GLY A 10 1.84 -3.88 -9.73
N TRP A 11 1.85 -4.99 -10.47
CA TRP A 11 1.22 -6.27 -10.06
C TRP A 11 2.10 -7.47 -10.45
N PRO A 12 1.91 -8.65 -9.81
CA PRO A 12 2.72 -9.84 -10.09
C PRO A 12 2.62 -10.32 -11.54
N SER A 13 3.69 -10.94 -12.04
CA SER A 13 3.68 -11.72 -13.28
C SER A 13 2.66 -12.87 -13.22
N PRO A 14 1.95 -13.22 -14.31
CA PRO A 14 0.99 -14.31 -14.30
C PRO A 14 1.56 -15.67 -13.92
N ARG A 15 2.86 -15.90 -14.15
CA ARG A 15 3.54 -17.14 -13.73
C ARG A 15 3.68 -17.28 -12.21
N LEU A 16 3.54 -16.17 -11.47
CA LEU A 16 3.63 -16.13 -10.02
C LEU A 16 2.25 -16.25 -9.36
N PHE A 17 1.17 -16.44 -10.13
CA PHE A 17 -0.14 -16.64 -9.54
C PHE A 17 -0.25 -18.05 -8.97
N ASN A 18 -0.85 -18.18 -7.79
CA ASN A 18 -1.08 -19.46 -7.14
C ASN A 18 -2.32 -20.21 -7.73
N ALA A 19 -2.34 -20.36 -9.05
CA ALA A 19 -3.53 -20.82 -9.79
C ALA A 19 -3.87 -22.29 -9.52
N GLU A 20 -2.87 -23.15 -9.38
CA GLU A 20 -3.07 -24.58 -9.09
C GLU A 20 -3.72 -24.78 -7.72
N LYS A 21 -3.17 -24.17 -6.67
CA LYS A 21 -3.75 -24.25 -5.32
C LYS A 21 -5.12 -23.59 -5.23
N LEU A 22 -5.36 -22.51 -5.98
CA LEU A 22 -6.70 -21.93 -6.11
C LEU A 22 -7.70 -22.92 -6.76
N ALA A 23 -7.29 -23.67 -7.78
CA ALA A 23 -8.13 -24.68 -8.41
C ALA A 23 -8.42 -25.85 -7.45
N GLU A 24 -7.43 -26.29 -6.66
CA GLU A 24 -7.61 -27.28 -5.61
C GLU A 24 -8.60 -26.81 -4.53
N ALA A 25 -8.41 -25.60 -4.02
CA ALA A 25 -9.31 -24.97 -3.05
C ALA A 25 -10.74 -24.84 -3.59
N THR A 26 -10.88 -24.47 -4.87
CA THR A 26 -12.19 -24.38 -5.54
C THR A 26 -12.89 -25.73 -5.57
N LYS A 27 -12.19 -26.80 -5.98
CA LYS A 27 -12.76 -28.17 -6.00
C LYS A 27 -13.17 -28.61 -4.59
N LYS A 28 -12.31 -28.35 -3.59
CA LYS A 28 -12.59 -28.71 -2.19
C LYS A 28 -13.83 -28.01 -1.64
N THR A 29 -14.02 -26.73 -1.94
CA THR A 29 -15.22 -25.99 -1.53
C THR A 29 -16.46 -26.48 -2.28
N LEU A 30 -16.41 -26.56 -3.62
CA LEU A 30 -17.61 -26.71 -4.44
C LEU A 30 -18.10 -28.17 -4.58
N LEU A 31 -17.23 -29.16 -4.36
CA LEU A 31 -17.62 -30.58 -4.41
C LEU A 31 -18.11 -31.12 -3.07
N ASP A 32 -17.86 -30.42 -1.97
CA ASP A 32 -18.44 -30.73 -0.67
C ASP A 32 -19.77 -29.98 -0.50
N SER A 33 -20.88 -30.71 -0.33
CA SER A 33 -22.22 -30.13 -0.31
C SER A 33 -22.43 -29.10 0.82
N VAL A 34 -21.77 -29.26 1.96
CA VAL A 34 -21.90 -28.35 3.11
C VAL A 34 -21.12 -27.06 2.84
N ASN A 35 -19.87 -27.16 2.39
CA ASN A 35 -19.05 -26.01 2.02
C ASN A 35 -19.63 -25.25 0.81
N ALA A 36 -20.16 -25.97 -0.19
CA ALA A 36 -20.84 -25.37 -1.33
C ALA A 36 -22.07 -24.57 -0.88
N GLY A 37 -22.92 -25.15 -0.02
CA GLY A 37 -24.08 -24.46 0.55
C GLY A 37 -23.71 -23.19 1.31
N ALA A 38 -22.62 -23.23 2.09
CA ALA A 38 -22.15 -22.06 2.85
C ALA A 38 -21.48 -20.98 1.97
N SER A 39 -20.87 -21.36 0.84
CA SER A 39 -20.07 -20.46 -0.01
C SER A 39 -20.84 -19.79 -1.15
N LEU A 40 -21.97 -20.36 -1.57
CA LEU A 40 -22.77 -19.88 -2.71
C LEU A 40 -23.95 -18.97 -2.31
N ILE A 41 -24.07 -18.64 -1.03
CA ILE A 41 -25.09 -17.71 -0.49
C ILE A 41 -24.51 -16.30 -0.28
N TYR A 42 -25.37 -15.35 0.13
CA TYR A 42 -24.89 -14.07 0.64
C TYR A 42 -24.06 -14.25 1.92
N GLY A 43 -22.87 -13.66 1.92
CA GLY A 43 -21.98 -13.72 3.08
C GLY A 43 -22.45 -12.84 4.23
N PRO A 44 -22.11 -13.18 5.50
CA PRO A 44 -22.36 -12.30 6.64
C PRO A 44 -21.72 -10.93 6.45
N ASP A 45 -22.25 -9.88 7.09
CA ASP A 45 -21.76 -8.50 6.93
C ASP A 45 -20.24 -8.37 7.14
N LEU A 46 -19.70 -9.03 8.18
CA LEU A 46 -18.27 -9.02 8.51
C LEU A 46 -17.42 -9.87 7.55
N GLY A 47 -18.04 -10.71 6.74
CA GLY A 47 -17.40 -11.69 5.88
C GLY A 47 -17.42 -13.11 6.43
N TYR A 48 -16.93 -14.04 5.61
CA TYR A 48 -16.86 -15.47 5.93
C TYR A 48 -16.05 -15.71 7.20
N MET A 49 -16.71 -16.20 8.26
CA MET A 49 -16.13 -16.33 9.61
C MET A 49 -14.82 -17.15 9.62
N PRO A 50 -14.73 -18.34 8.99
CA PRO A 50 -13.49 -19.11 8.99
C PRO A 50 -12.31 -18.37 8.34
N LEU A 51 -12.55 -17.57 7.29
CA LEU A 51 -11.48 -16.75 6.71
C LEU A 51 -11.00 -15.68 7.70
N ARG A 52 -11.92 -15.02 8.42
CA ARG A 52 -11.55 -13.98 9.40
C ARG A 52 -10.68 -14.55 10.52
N GLU A 53 -11.00 -15.75 11.01
CA GLU A 53 -10.18 -16.46 12.01
C GLU A 53 -8.80 -16.81 11.45
N SER A 54 -8.74 -17.36 10.24
CA SER A 54 -7.47 -17.69 9.57
C SER A 54 -6.59 -16.45 9.35
N ILE A 55 -7.18 -15.33 8.94
CA ILE A 55 -6.46 -14.05 8.80
C ILE A 55 -5.96 -13.58 10.16
N ALA A 56 -6.80 -13.57 11.20
CA ALA A 56 -6.40 -13.12 12.54
C ALA A 56 -5.22 -13.94 13.08
N GLN A 57 -5.24 -15.26 12.90
CA GLN A 57 -4.14 -16.16 13.26
C GLN A 57 -2.89 -15.88 12.42
N TRP A 58 -3.01 -15.82 11.10
CA TRP A 58 -1.89 -15.59 10.19
C TRP A 58 -1.20 -14.24 10.44
N LEU A 59 -1.98 -13.16 10.61
CA LEU A 59 -1.44 -11.85 10.96
C LEU A 59 -0.79 -11.85 12.34
N THR A 60 -1.34 -12.57 13.32
CA THR A 60 -0.74 -12.71 14.65
C THR A 60 0.63 -13.37 14.56
N SER A 61 0.73 -14.50 13.85
CA SER A 61 2.00 -15.22 13.65
C SER A 61 3.03 -14.36 12.90
N PHE A 62 2.59 -13.60 11.91
CA PHE A 62 3.47 -12.80 11.09
C PHE A 62 3.99 -11.54 11.79
N TYR A 63 3.10 -10.73 12.37
CA TYR A 63 3.45 -9.43 12.96
C TYR A 63 3.91 -9.53 14.42
N SER A 64 3.50 -10.59 15.13
CA SER A 64 3.78 -10.77 16.57
C SER A 64 3.56 -9.48 17.39
N PRO A 65 2.37 -8.85 17.31
CA PRO A 65 2.14 -7.53 17.91
C PRO A 65 2.31 -7.58 19.43
N SER A 66 2.97 -6.55 19.99
CA SER A 66 3.25 -6.44 21.43
C SER A 66 2.00 -6.35 22.31
N SER A 67 0.86 -5.98 21.73
CA SER A 67 -0.45 -5.92 22.41
C SER A 67 -1.18 -7.27 22.45
N GLY A 68 -0.51 -8.36 22.05
CA GLY A 68 -1.04 -9.72 22.03
C GLY A 68 -1.79 -10.05 20.74
N ALA A 69 -2.27 -11.29 20.65
CA ALA A 69 -2.91 -11.84 19.46
C ALA A 69 -3.99 -10.91 18.87
N ILE A 70 -4.08 -10.90 17.54
CA ILE A 70 -5.13 -10.19 16.79
C ILE A 70 -6.40 -11.04 16.90
N SER A 71 -7.46 -10.44 17.40
CA SER A 71 -8.77 -11.08 17.55
C SER A 71 -9.60 -10.97 16.28
N THR A 72 -10.48 -11.94 16.04
CA THR A 72 -11.33 -12.03 14.84
C THR A 72 -12.29 -10.84 14.67
N ASP A 73 -12.73 -10.22 15.77
CA ASP A 73 -13.59 -9.03 15.78
C ASP A 73 -12.89 -7.77 15.24
N ARG A 74 -11.56 -7.81 15.08
CA ARG A 74 -10.77 -6.77 14.43
C ARG A 74 -10.64 -6.95 12.92
N ILE A 75 -11.22 -7.99 12.34
CA ILE A 75 -11.09 -8.32 10.92
C ILE A 75 -12.45 -8.26 10.23
N VAL A 76 -12.53 -7.51 9.12
CA VAL A 76 -13.63 -7.58 8.14
C VAL A 76 -13.07 -7.93 6.76
N ILE A 77 -13.79 -8.76 6.02
CA ILE A 77 -13.41 -9.16 4.66
C ILE A 77 -13.86 -8.10 3.65
N THR A 78 -13.02 -7.83 2.65
CA THR A 78 -13.20 -6.73 1.70
C THR A 78 -12.95 -7.19 0.26
N GLY A 79 -13.36 -6.36 -0.71
CA GLY A 79 -13.16 -6.61 -2.15
C GLY A 79 -11.72 -6.35 -2.64
N GLY A 80 -10.73 -6.39 -1.75
CA GLY A 80 -9.36 -5.90 -1.97
C GLY A 80 -9.18 -4.42 -1.59
N ALA A 81 -7.93 -3.95 -1.65
CA ALA A 81 -7.52 -2.67 -1.06
C ALA A 81 -8.30 -1.45 -1.58
N SER A 82 -8.51 -1.33 -2.90
CA SER A 82 -9.23 -0.18 -3.49
C SER A 82 -10.71 -0.16 -3.15
N THR A 83 -11.38 -1.32 -3.20
CA THR A 83 -12.79 -1.41 -2.80
C THR A 83 -12.95 -1.11 -1.31
N ASN A 84 -12.01 -1.58 -0.49
CA ASN A 84 -12.02 -1.28 0.94
C ASN A 84 -11.81 0.22 1.21
N LEU A 85 -10.87 0.88 0.51
CA LEU A 85 -10.68 2.32 0.63
C LEU A 85 -12.00 3.07 0.37
N ALA A 86 -12.72 2.71 -0.70
CA ALA A 86 -14.03 3.28 -0.97
C ALA A 86 -15.03 3.02 0.18
N SER A 87 -15.11 1.80 0.71
CA SER A 87 -15.97 1.48 1.86
C SER A 87 -15.60 2.26 3.13
N ILE A 88 -14.30 2.44 3.40
CA ILE A 88 -13.81 3.25 4.53
C ILE A 88 -14.31 4.68 4.40
N LEU A 89 -14.20 5.29 3.21
CA LEU A 89 -14.69 6.65 2.97
C LEU A 89 -16.21 6.75 3.05
N GLN A 90 -16.94 5.75 2.55
CA GLN A 90 -18.39 5.70 2.69
C GLN A 90 -18.84 5.69 4.15
N ILE A 91 -18.05 5.13 5.07
CA ILE A 91 -18.42 4.98 6.47
C ILE A 91 -17.87 6.08 7.38
N PHE A 92 -16.60 6.44 7.23
CA PHE A 92 -15.87 7.26 8.21
C PHE A 92 -15.58 8.68 7.76
N SER A 93 -16.09 9.08 6.60
CA SER A 93 -15.95 10.43 6.05
C SER A 93 -17.32 11.04 5.76
N ASP A 94 -17.39 12.36 5.65
CA ASP A 94 -18.55 13.07 5.10
C ASP A 94 -18.02 14.28 4.33
N PRO A 95 -18.41 14.48 3.05
CA PRO A 95 -17.88 15.59 2.26
C PRO A 95 -18.07 16.98 2.87
N ASN A 96 -19.03 17.20 3.77
CA ASN A 96 -19.20 18.49 4.46
C ASN A 96 -18.42 18.56 5.78
N LEU A 97 -18.31 17.44 6.50
CA LEU A 97 -17.68 17.40 7.83
C LEU A 97 -16.19 17.08 7.80
N THR A 98 -15.77 16.15 6.94
CA THR A 98 -14.36 15.82 6.70
C THR A 98 -13.73 16.92 5.86
N LYS A 99 -12.73 17.57 6.45
CA LYS A 99 -12.21 18.86 5.99
C LYS A 99 -11.09 18.72 4.99
N CYS A 100 -10.15 17.81 5.24
CA CYS A 100 -9.01 17.60 4.37
C CYS A 100 -8.66 16.11 4.28
N ILE A 101 -8.23 15.71 3.08
CA ILE A 101 -7.61 14.42 2.81
C ILE A 101 -6.12 14.68 2.59
N TRP A 102 -5.32 14.29 3.57
CA TRP A 102 -3.87 14.31 3.48
C TRP A 102 -3.40 13.03 2.77
N MET A 103 -2.42 13.15 1.88
CA MET A 103 -1.83 12.01 1.20
C MET A 103 -0.31 12.13 1.26
N ALA A 104 0.39 11.08 1.67
CA ALA A 104 1.84 11.03 1.54
C ALA A 104 2.22 11.23 0.06
N GLU A 105 3.18 12.10 -0.23
CA GLU A 105 3.68 12.35 -1.58
C GLU A 105 5.19 12.00 -1.69
N PRO A 106 5.60 11.34 -2.79
CA PRO A 106 4.76 10.88 -3.90
C PRO A 106 3.76 9.79 -3.48
N THR A 107 2.60 9.71 -4.14
CA THR A 107 1.47 8.88 -3.69
C THR A 107 1.05 7.80 -4.70
N TYR A 108 0.29 6.79 -4.26
CA TYR A 108 -0.42 5.90 -5.18
C TYR A 108 -1.58 6.65 -5.86
N PHE A 109 -1.28 7.29 -6.99
CA PHE A 109 -2.16 8.24 -7.67
C PHE A 109 -3.56 7.73 -8.06
N LEU A 110 -3.74 6.40 -8.16
CA LEU A 110 -5.07 5.82 -8.42
C LEU A 110 -5.99 5.95 -7.20
N ALA A 111 -5.45 6.06 -5.99
CA ALA A 111 -6.23 6.35 -4.79
C ALA A 111 -6.92 7.73 -4.88
N CYS A 112 -6.29 8.72 -5.51
CA CYS A 112 -6.88 10.07 -5.65
C CYS A 112 -8.26 10.03 -6.32
N THR A 113 -8.45 9.18 -7.34
CA THR A 113 -9.76 9.03 -7.98
C THR A 113 -10.82 8.52 -7.01
N ILE A 114 -10.46 7.58 -6.13
CA ILE A 114 -11.38 7.03 -5.10
C ILE A 114 -11.81 8.12 -4.11
N PHE A 115 -10.89 9.02 -3.73
CA PHE A 115 -11.22 10.18 -2.90
C PHE A 115 -12.11 11.20 -3.65
N GLN A 116 -11.86 11.43 -4.94
CA GLN A 116 -12.70 12.29 -5.78
C GLN A 116 -14.13 11.74 -5.89
N ASP A 117 -14.28 10.43 -6.15
CA ASP A 117 -15.56 9.73 -6.20
C ASP A 117 -16.33 9.83 -4.87
N ALA A 118 -15.61 9.89 -3.75
CA ALA A 118 -16.18 10.09 -2.42
C ALA A 118 -16.53 11.56 -2.10
N GLY A 119 -16.34 12.49 -3.04
CA GLY A 119 -16.70 13.90 -2.89
C GLY A 119 -15.58 14.81 -2.35
N PHE A 120 -14.32 14.35 -2.39
CA PHE A 120 -13.16 15.12 -1.90
C PHE A 120 -12.34 15.80 -3.00
N ALA A 121 -12.91 15.98 -4.19
CA ALA A 121 -12.31 16.84 -5.21
C ALA A 121 -12.09 18.25 -4.64
N GLY A 122 -10.87 18.78 -4.78
CA GLY A 122 -10.47 20.08 -4.19
C GLY A 122 -10.16 20.07 -2.69
N LYS A 123 -10.23 18.91 -2.01
CA LYS A 123 -9.94 18.75 -0.57
C LYS A 123 -8.75 17.85 -0.27
N MET A 124 -8.00 17.45 -1.30
CA MET A 124 -6.81 16.62 -1.14
C MET A 124 -5.56 17.49 -1.08
N LYS A 125 -4.63 17.14 -0.19
CA LYS A 125 -3.36 17.84 0.02
C LYS A 125 -2.21 16.86 0.17
N GLY A 126 -1.11 17.13 -0.51
CA GLY A 126 0.12 16.35 -0.42
C GLY A 126 0.94 16.67 0.81
N VAL A 127 1.60 15.65 1.36
CA VAL A 127 2.53 15.76 2.48
C VAL A 127 3.85 15.10 2.08
N PRO A 128 4.96 15.85 1.94
CA PRO A 128 6.21 15.34 1.42
C PRO A 128 6.80 14.27 2.32
N GLU A 129 7.54 13.33 1.73
CA GLU A 129 8.33 12.34 2.46
C GLU A 129 9.80 12.77 2.55
N ASN A 130 10.37 12.75 3.76
CA ASN A 130 11.82 12.82 3.95
C ASN A 130 12.44 11.41 3.94
N LYS A 131 13.71 11.28 4.39
CA LYS A 131 14.42 9.99 4.40
C LYS A 131 13.86 8.97 5.40
N TYR A 132 13.06 9.38 6.38
CA TYR A 132 12.48 8.51 7.42
C TYR A 132 11.02 8.13 7.18
N GLY A 133 10.39 8.66 6.13
CA GLY A 133 8.96 8.53 5.83
C GLY A 133 8.31 9.89 5.60
N ILE A 134 6.99 9.96 5.79
CA ILE A 134 6.23 11.23 5.71
C ILE A 134 6.79 12.29 6.67
N ASP A 135 6.84 13.54 6.21
CA ASP A 135 7.30 14.66 7.02
C ASP A 135 6.19 15.10 7.99
N VAL A 136 6.27 14.58 9.21
CA VAL A 136 5.36 14.87 10.32
C VAL A 136 5.39 16.36 10.70
N GLY A 137 6.55 17.03 10.58
CA GLY A 137 6.70 18.44 10.90
C GLY A 137 5.93 19.31 9.91
N PHE A 138 6.08 19.00 8.62
CA PHE A 138 5.28 19.61 7.55
C PHE A 138 3.78 19.38 7.79
N LEU A 139 3.38 18.13 8.06
CA LEU A 139 1.96 17.79 8.29
C LEU A 139 1.38 18.59 9.45
N ARG A 140 2.10 18.70 10.58
CA ARG A 140 1.66 19.50 11.73
C ARG A 140 1.45 20.96 11.35
N ALA A 141 2.43 21.59 10.70
CA ALA A 141 2.31 22.99 10.29
C ALA A 141 1.12 23.21 9.33
N ALA A 142 0.92 22.30 8.38
CA ALA A 142 -0.21 22.35 7.45
C ALA A 142 -1.58 22.17 8.16
N LEU A 143 -1.65 21.27 9.15
CA LEU A 143 -2.84 21.09 10.00
C LEU A 143 -3.14 22.35 10.83
N GLU A 144 -2.13 22.92 11.48
CA GLU A 144 -2.27 24.13 12.30
C GLU A 144 -2.75 25.33 11.47
N GLN A 145 -2.16 25.53 10.29
CA GLN A 145 -2.62 26.54 9.34
C GLN A 145 -4.08 26.30 8.94
N PHE A 146 -4.41 25.08 8.53
CA PHE A 146 -5.76 24.72 8.09
C PHE A 146 -6.80 24.93 9.21
N GLU A 147 -6.50 24.51 10.43
CA GLU A 147 -7.38 24.68 11.58
C GLU A 147 -7.63 26.16 11.90
N SER A 148 -6.58 27.00 11.80
CA SER A 148 -6.68 28.44 11.98
C SER A 148 -7.60 29.10 10.94
N GLU A 149 -7.39 28.78 9.65
CA GLU A 149 -8.21 29.31 8.54
C GLU A 149 -9.67 28.83 8.63
N SER A 150 -9.89 27.57 9.03
CA SER A 150 -11.23 27.00 9.15
C SER A 150 -12.08 27.66 10.24
N LYS A 151 -11.46 28.16 11.33
CA LYS A 151 -12.16 28.88 12.41
C LYS A 151 -12.65 30.26 11.98
N GLN A 152 -12.07 30.84 10.94
CA GLN A 152 -12.44 32.16 10.43
C GLN A 152 -13.63 32.09 9.46
N GLN A 153 -13.93 30.91 8.91
CA GLN A 153 -15.06 30.71 8.00
C GLN A 153 -16.35 30.44 8.80
N ASN A 154 -17.28 31.40 8.77
CA ASN A 154 -18.61 31.23 9.35
C ASN A 154 -19.48 30.31 8.47
N GLY A 155 -20.06 29.27 9.08
CA GLY A 155 -21.08 28.42 8.45
C GLY A 155 -20.53 27.08 7.95
N THR A 156 -20.37 26.13 8.87
CA THR A 156 -20.14 24.74 8.47
C THR A 156 -21.46 24.13 7.99
N PRO A 157 -21.57 23.66 6.73
CA PRO A 157 -22.74 22.89 6.32
C PRO A 157 -22.87 21.67 7.24
N GLY A 158 -24.09 21.32 7.62
CA GLY A 158 -24.36 20.05 8.29
C GLY A 158 -23.86 18.88 7.44
N GLY A 159 -23.60 17.74 8.07
CA GLY A 159 -23.26 16.52 7.35
C GLY A 159 -24.35 16.15 6.34
N VAL A 160 -23.94 15.57 5.21
CA VAL A 160 -24.90 15.04 4.22
C VAL A 160 -25.37 13.64 4.59
N LYS A 161 -24.63 12.96 5.48
CA LYS A 161 -24.96 11.61 5.94
C LYS A 161 -25.87 11.64 7.19
N PRO A 162 -26.87 10.74 7.31
CA PRO A 162 -27.71 10.65 8.49
C PRO A 162 -26.89 10.36 9.77
N ALA A 163 -26.89 11.28 10.73
CA ALA A 163 -26.07 11.19 11.93
C ALA A 163 -26.35 9.94 12.79
N ASN A 164 -27.60 9.46 12.79
CA ASN A 164 -28.01 8.24 13.49
C ASN A 164 -27.36 6.97 12.92
N GLN A 165 -27.05 6.96 11.61
CA GLN A 165 -26.43 5.82 10.94
C GLN A 165 -24.90 5.97 10.88
N TYR A 166 -24.37 7.19 10.85
CA TYR A 166 -22.94 7.47 10.72
C TYR A 166 -22.41 8.16 11.98
N SER A 167 -22.30 7.38 13.06
CA SER A 167 -21.95 7.86 14.40
C SER A 167 -20.49 8.30 14.58
N LYS A 168 -19.61 8.00 13.63
CA LYS A 168 -18.23 8.48 13.60
C LYS A 168 -17.83 8.90 12.20
N VAL A 169 -17.54 10.19 12.06
CA VAL A 169 -16.86 10.80 10.92
C VAL A 169 -15.59 11.44 11.46
N TYR A 170 -14.48 11.28 10.74
CA TYR A 170 -13.22 11.93 11.10
C TYR A 170 -13.11 13.29 10.43
N ARG A 171 -12.57 14.25 11.17
CA ARG A 171 -12.33 15.60 10.67
C ARG A 171 -11.29 15.62 9.55
N HIS A 172 -10.27 14.79 9.66
CA HIS A 172 -9.22 14.64 8.65
C HIS A 172 -8.99 13.17 8.32
N ILE A 173 -8.44 12.89 7.15
CA ILE A 173 -8.00 11.56 6.75
C ILE A 173 -6.58 11.66 6.23
N LEU A 174 -5.71 10.72 6.57
CA LEU A 174 -4.38 10.60 6.00
C LEU A 174 -4.22 9.22 5.33
N TYR A 175 -3.93 9.23 4.03
CA TYR A 175 -3.66 8.01 3.26
C TYR A 175 -2.15 7.85 3.00
N LEU A 176 -1.63 6.66 3.29
CA LEU A 176 -0.21 6.35 3.15
C LEU A 176 0.04 4.84 2.94
N THR A 177 1.24 4.51 2.46
CA THR A 177 1.77 3.15 2.40
C THR A 177 3.05 3.12 3.23
N PRO A 178 3.02 2.69 4.52
CA PRO A 178 4.11 2.97 5.44
C PRO A 178 5.30 2.02 5.28
N THR A 179 5.13 0.88 4.62
CA THR A 179 6.18 -0.11 4.37
C THR A 179 6.28 -0.35 2.86
N PHE A 180 7.48 -0.18 2.30
CA PHE A 180 7.74 -0.28 0.86
C PHE A 180 6.78 0.59 0.02
N SER A 181 6.73 1.88 0.37
CA SER A 181 5.77 2.85 -0.16
C SER A 181 5.65 2.83 -1.68
N ASN A 182 4.43 2.97 -2.19
CA ASN A 182 4.19 3.14 -3.62
C ASN A 182 3.96 4.64 -3.92
N PRO A 183 4.91 5.33 -4.58
CA PRO A 183 6.00 4.80 -5.40
C PRO A 183 7.40 4.84 -4.78
N SER A 184 7.61 5.54 -3.66
CA SER A 184 8.96 5.93 -3.20
C SER A 184 9.82 4.77 -2.68
N ALA A 185 9.23 3.60 -2.47
CA ALA A 185 9.80 2.41 -1.86
C ALA A 185 10.30 2.61 -0.42
N LYS A 186 10.02 3.76 0.20
CA LYS A 186 10.45 4.08 1.56
C LYS A 186 9.69 3.24 2.58
N THR A 187 10.34 2.99 3.72
CA THR A 187 9.74 2.36 4.89
C THR A 187 9.82 3.32 6.07
N TYR A 188 8.68 3.60 6.69
CA TYR A 188 8.56 4.63 7.72
C TYR A 188 9.13 4.12 9.02
N SER A 189 9.99 4.93 9.63
CA SER A 189 10.60 4.63 10.92
C SER A 189 9.56 4.56 12.06
N ILE A 190 9.88 3.84 13.13
CA ILE A 190 9.03 3.74 14.33
C ILE A 190 8.71 5.14 14.92
N PRO A 191 9.67 6.08 15.07
CA PRO A 191 9.37 7.44 15.52
C PRO A 191 8.31 8.14 14.67
N VAL A 192 8.41 8.06 13.34
CA VAL A 192 7.42 8.65 12.42
C VAL A 192 6.04 8.03 12.65
N ARG A 193 5.95 6.69 12.74
CA ARG A 193 4.68 5.98 12.99
C ARG A 193 4.03 6.40 14.31
N ASN A 194 4.82 6.53 15.38
CA ASN A 194 4.32 6.98 16.68
C ASN A 194 3.86 8.45 16.65
N GLN A 195 4.60 9.33 15.99
CA GLN A 195 4.21 10.74 15.86
C GLN A 195 2.93 10.92 15.05
N LEU A 196 2.71 10.11 14.00
CA LEU A 196 1.46 10.09 13.24
C LEU A 196 0.26 9.72 14.13
N ILE A 197 0.40 8.73 15.01
CA ILE A 197 -0.65 8.35 15.95
C ILE A 197 -0.96 9.49 16.92
N SER A 198 0.06 10.17 17.44
CA SER A 198 -0.12 11.34 18.31
C SER A 198 -0.88 12.46 17.58
N LEU A 199 -0.47 12.82 16.36
CA LEU A 199 -1.17 13.80 15.53
C LEU A 199 -2.61 13.37 15.22
N ALA A 200 -2.82 12.09 14.95
CA ALA A 200 -4.13 11.58 14.59
C ALA A 200 -5.15 11.75 15.73
N ARG A 201 -4.71 11.59 16.98
CA ARG A 201 -5.53 11.85 18.16
C ARG A 201 -5.75 13.35 18.40
N GLU A 202 -4.72 14.15 18.21
CA GLU A 202 -4.75 15.60 18.42
C GLU A 202 -5.71 16.31 17.45
N TYR A 203 -5.71 15.90 16.17
CA TYR A 203 -6.47 16.57 15.09
C TYR A 203 -7.68 15.77 14.59
N ASP A 204 -8.04 14.64 15.23
CA ASP A 204 -9.09 13.73 14.77
C ASP A 204 -8.89 13.24 13.32
N ILE A 205 -7.72 12.67 13.07
CA ILE A 205 -7.33 12.11 11.77
C ILE A 205 -7.61 10.60 11.76
N LEU A 206 -8.19 10.10 10.67
CA LEU A 206 -8.16 8.69 10.34
C LEU A 206 -6.92 8.37 9.50
N LEU A 207 -6.02 7.55 10.03
CA LEU A 207 -4.88 6.98 9.32
C LEU A 207 -5.35 5.75 8.53
N ILE A 208 -5.24 5.79 7.22
CA ILE A 208 -5.51 4.64 6.33
C ILE A 208 -4.15 4.16 5.78
N SER A 209 -3.67 3.03 6.28
CA SER A 209 -2.42 2.41 5.83
C SER A 209 -2.68 1.29 4.84
N ASP A 210 -2.16 1.42 3.61
CA ASP A 210 -2.08 0.27 2.70
C ASP A 210 -0.88 -0.61 3.09
N ASP A 211 -1.16 -1.68 3.84
CA ASP A 211 -0.14 -2.64 4.32
C ASP A 211 -0.10 -3.89 3.41
N VAL A 212 -0.03 -3.64 2.09
CA VAL A 212 -0.20 -4.68 1.06
C VAL A 212 1.11 -5.36 0.62
N TYR A 213 2.26 -4.86 1.08
CA TYR A 213 3.59 -5.31 0.66
C TYR A 213 4.40 -6.00 1.76
N ASP A 214 3.98 -5.89 3.02
CA ASP A 214 4.74 -6.30 4.21
C ASP A 214 5.24 -7.76 4.14
N PHE A 215 4.43 -8.65 3.58
CA PHE A 215 4.74 -10.08 3.41
C PHE A 215 5.89 -10.35 2.42
N LEU A 216 6.22 -9.39 1.57
CA LEU A 216 7.23 -9.51 0.52
C LEU A 216 8.50 -8.77 0.95
N ARG A 217 9.28 -9.35 1.86
CA ARG A 217 10.48 -8.70 2.43
C ARG A 217 11.69 -9.62 2.50
N TRP A 218 12.88 -9.05 2.30
CA TRP A 218 14.17 -9.73 2.34
C TRP A 218 15.30 -8.75 2.72
N THR A 219 16.49 -9.28 3.01
CA THR A 219 17.71 -8.48 3.16
C THR A 219 18.34 -8.15 1.79
N PRO A 220 19.00 -6.99 1.62
CA PRO A 220 19.65 -6.63 0.36
C PRO A 220 20.69 -7.66 -0.06
N GLU A 221 21.50 -8.13 0.90
CA GLU A 221 22.52 -9.13 0.69
C GLU A 221 21.92 -10.52 0.49
N GLU A 222 22.60 -11.32 -0.32
CA GLU A 222 22.28 -12.73 -0.50
C GLU A 222 22.77 -13.54 0.71
N SER A 223 21.92 -14.44 1.20
CA SER A 223 22.36 -15.39 2.22
C SER A 223 23.39 -16.34 1.61
N LYS A 224 24.40 -16.71 2.39
CA LYS A 224 25.35 -17.77 2.02
C LYS A 224 24.68 -19.12 1.72
N SER A 225 23.43 -19.31 2.16
CA SER A 225 22.62 -20.51 1.92
C SER A 225 21.76 -20.46 0.64
N GLY A 226 21.83 -19.39 -0.17
CA GLY A 226 21.02 -19.23 -1.39
C GLY A 226 19.55 -18.84 -1.16
N ASN A 227 19.01 -19.04 0.04
CA ASN A 227 17.66 -18.60 0.40
C ASN A 227 17.65 -17.13 0.84
N ALA A 228 16.68 -16.33 0.38
CA ALA A 228 16.54 -14.95 0.84
C ALA A 228 16.27 -14.92 2.35
N LYS A 229 17.11 -14.21 3.11
CA LYS A 229 16.88 -13.99 4.54
C LYS A 229 15.76 -12.99 4.71
N LEU A 230 14.74 -13.33 5.50
CA LEU A 230 13.65 -12.40 5.85
C LEU A 230 14.21 -11.23 6.66
N ALA A 231 13.91 -10.01 6.22
CA ALA A 231 14.20 -8.81 7.00
C ALA A 231 13.08 -8.59 8.02
N ALA A 232 13.40 -8.06 9.21
CA ALA A 232 12.37 -7.48 10.06
C ALA A 232 11.76 -6.26 9.35
N ILE A 233 10.52 -5.91 9.68
CA ILE A 233 9.88 -4.63 9.29
C ILE A 233 9.40 -3.92 10.56
N PRO A 234 9.22 -2.59 10.53
CA PRO A 234 8.64 -1.86 11.65
C PRO A 234 7.20 -2.34 11.96
N PRO A 235 6.76 -2.35 13.23
CA PRO A 235 5.38 -2.61 13.57
C PRO A 235 4.39 -1.73 12.78
N ARG A 236 3.22 -2.28 12.43
CA ARG A 236 2.21 -1.52 11.69
C ARG A 236 1.64 -0.40 12.55
N ILE A 237 1.17 0.66 11.89
CA ILE A 237 0.51 1.78 12.58
C ILE A 237 -0.69 1.29 13.40
N VAL A 238 -1.49 0.34 12.87
CA VAL A 238 -2.64 -0.22 13.58
C VAL A 238 -2.27 -0.99 14.85
N ASP A 239 -1.11 -1.63 14.87
CA ASP A 239 -0.61 -2.39 16.03
C ASP A 239 -0.14 -1.43 17.13
N LEU A 240 0.56 -0.35 16.74
CA LEU A 240 1.02 0.71 17.64
C LEU A 240 -0.13 1.55 18.21
N ASP A 241 -1.13 1.88 17.37
CA ASP A 241 -2.33 2.61 17.79
C ASP A 241 -3.11 1.78 18.81
N ARG A 242 -3.32 0.48 18.52
CA ARG A 242 -3.96 -0.47 19.45
C ARG A 242 -3.23 -0.54 20.79
N ALA A 243 -1.89 -0.61 20.78
CA ALA A 243 -1.10 -0.71 22.01
C ALA A 243 -1.30 0.48 22.96
N THR A 244 -1.86 1.59 22.45
CA THR A 244 -2.07 2.84 23.21
C THR A 244 -3.52 3.33 23.17
N THR A 245 -4.47 2.49 22.75
CA THR A 245 -5.90 2.82 22.62
C THR A 245 -6.75 1.86 23.46
N SER A 246 -7.81 2.39 24.10
CA SER A 246 -8.78 1.56 24.83
C SER A 246 -9.68 0.75 23.89
N THR A 247 -10.19 -0.39 24.36
CA THR A 247 -11.07 -1.27 23.58
C THR A 247 -12.40 -0.63 23.17
N ASP A 248 -12.90 0.33 23.94
CA ASP A 248 -14.18 1.03 23.67
C ASP A 248 -14.04 2.25 22.74
N SER A 249 -12.80 2.64 22.44
CA SER A 249 -12.49 3.75 21.53
C SER A 249 -12.75 3.36 20.09
N TRP A 250 -13.05 4.36 19.25
CA TRP A 250 -13.00 4.20 17.81
C TRP A 250 -11.55 3.95 17.33
N GLY A 251 -10.55 4.54 18.00
CA GLY A 251 -9.17 4.58 17.50
C GLY A 251 -9.00 5.53 16.31
N ASN A 252 -7.82 5.52 15.70
CA ASN A 252 -7.46 6.48 14.64
C ASN A 252 -6.77 5.81 13.44
N SER A 253 -6.73 4.48 13.36
CA SER A 253 -6.04 3.77 12.30
C SER A 253 -6.82 2.58 11.75
N ILE A 254 -6.73 2.38 10.44
CA ILE A 254 -7.17 1.19 9.73
C ILE A 254 -6.02 0.69 8.85
N SER A 255 -5.65 -0.57 9.03
CA SER A 255 -4.78 -1.30 8.11
C SER A 255 -5.63 -1.88 6.97
N ASN A 256 -5.23 -1.59 5.74
CA ASN A 256 -5.88 -2.01 4.51
C ASN A 256 -5.03 -3.07 3.79
N GLY A 257 -5.46 -4.32 3.88
CA GLY A 257 -4.76 -5.48 3.33
C GLY A 257 -5.40 -6.03 2.05
N SER A 258 -4.62 -6.78 1.27
CA SER A 258 -5.13 -7.45 0.07
C SER A 258 -4.32 -8.69 -0.31
N PHE A 259 -5.02 -9.73 -0.77
CA PHE A 259 -4.40 -10.91 -1.39
C PHE A 259 -3.93 -10.67 -2.83
N SER A 260 -4.15 -9.47 -3.39
CA SER A 260 -3.80 -9.14 -4.79
C SER A 260 -2.31 -9.30 -5.11
N LYS A 261 -1.45 -9.08 -4.10
CA LYS A 261 0.01 -9.06 -4.26
C LYS A 261 0.67 -10.42 -3.95
N ILE A 262 -0.05 -11.29 -3.27
CA ILE A 262 0.46 -12.56 -2.70
C ILE A 262 -0.30 -13.81 -3.20
N VAL A 263 -1.41 -13.64 -3.91
CA VAL A 263 -2.16 -14.72 -4.56
C VAL A 263 -2.36 -14.41 -6.04
N ALA A 264 -3.23 -13.45 -6.35
CA ALA A 264 -3.44 -12.90 -7.68
C ALA A 264 -4.39 -11.68 -7.60
N PRO A 265 -4.23 -10.65 -8.44
CA PRO A 265 -5.13 -9.48 -8.44
C PRO A 265 -6.61 -9.81 -8.70
N GLY A 266 -6.86 -10.91 -9.43
CA GLY A 266 -8.20 -11.35 -9.84
C GLY A 266 -9.05 -11.97 -8.73
N VAL A 267 -8.46 -12.34 -7.58
CA VAL A 267 -9.24 -12.96 -6.49
C VAL A 267 -10.20 -11.97 -5.82
N ARG A 268 -9.90 -10.67 -5.89
CA ARG A 268 -10.72 -9.60 -5.31
C ARG A 268 -11.06 -9.82 -3.83
N VAL A 269 -10.15 -10.42 -3.06
CA VAL A 269 -10.27 -10.58 -1.60
C VAL A 269 -9.22 -9.72 -0.91
N GLY A 270 -9.62 -9.03 0.14
CA GLY A 270 -8.76 -8.33 1.07
C GLY A 270 -9.36 -8.35 2.47
N TRP A 271 -8.76 -7.57 3.36
CA TRP A 271 -9.25 -7.39 4.71
C TRP A 271 -8.98 -5.96 5.18
N ALA A 272 -9.78 -5.50 6.13
CA ALA A 272 -9.43 -4.35 6.96
C ALA A 272 -9.13 -4.86 8.38
N GLU A 273 -8.13 -4.28 9.02
CA GLU A 273 -7.90 -4.43 10.45
C GLU A 273 -7.97 -3.08 11.17
N ALA A 274 -8.73 -3.02 12.26
CA ALA A 274 -8.87 -1.84 13.11
C ALA A 274 -9.45 -2.23 14.49
N THR A 275 -9.92 -1.26 15.27
CA THR A 275 -10.66 -1.55 16.50
C THR A 275 -11.96 -2.33 16.20
N PRO A 276 -12.45 -3.18 17.12
CA PRO A 276 -13.69 -3.92 16.90
C PRO A 276 -14.88 -3.02 16.54
N LYS A 277 -14.94 -1.83 17.14
CA LYS A 277 -15.97 -0.82 16.88
C LYS A 277 -15.93 -0.30 15.43
N MET A 278 -14.74 0.00 14.91
CA MET A 278 -14.58 0.41 13.52
C MET A 278 -14.94 -0.72 12.56
N ILE A 279 -14.50 -1.94 12.86
CA ILE A 279 -14.68 -3.10 11.99
C ILE A 279 -16.15 -3.48 11.88
N LEU A 280 -16.86 -3.49 13.02
CA LEU A 280 -18.30 -3.68 13.02
C LEU A 280 -18.99 -2.60 12.18
N ARG A 281 -18.64 -1.32 12.36
CA ARG A 281 -19.28 -0.25 11.59
C ARG A 281 -18.96 -0.32 10.10
N LEU A 282 -17.72 -0.67 9.72
CA LEU A 282 -17.28 -0.81 8.33
C LEU A 282 -18.04 -1.92 7.59
N SER A 283 -18.37 -3.00 8.30
CA SER A 283 -19.17 -4.12 7.76
C SER A 283 -20.62 -3.75 7.43
N GLN A 284 -21.13 -2.63 7.97
CA GLN A 284 -22.52 -2.21 7.84
C GLN A 284 -22.72 -1.12 6.79
N ASN A 285 -21.91 -1.11 5.72
CA ASN A 285 -22.15 -0.24 4.57
C ASN A 285 -23.35 -0.74 3.74
N GLY A 286 -23.97 0.15 2.96
CA GLY A 286 -25.19 -0.16 2.22
C GLY A 286 -25.06 -1.35 1.25
N SER A 287 -23.95 -1.42 0.52
CA SER A 287 -23.69 -2.54 -0.40
C SER A 287 -23.56 -3.87 0.32
N THR A 288 -22.84 -3.92 1.45
CA THR A 288 -22.70 -5.14 2.26
C THR A 288 -24.03 -5.53 2.90
N ARG A 289 -24.79 -4.57 3.42
CA ARG A 289 -26.12 -4.82 4.02
C ARG A 289 -27.14 -5.37 3.02
N SER A 290 -27.03 -4.97 1.75
CA SER A 290 -27.94 -5.41 0.70
C SER A 290 -27.52 -6.72 0.04
N GLY A 291 -26.21 -6.94 -0.17
CA GLY A 291 -25.68 -8.02 -0.99
C GLY A 291 -24.70 -8.95 -0.29
N GLY A 292 -24.54 -8.84 1.03
CA GLY A 292 -23.54 -9.56 1.81
C GLY A 292 -22.11 -9.03 1.62
N ALA A 293 -21.17 -9.60 2.37
CA ALA A 293 -19.77 -9.25 2.22
C ALA A 293 -19.24 -9.54 0.80
N PRO A 294 -18.36 -8.68 0.26
CA PRO A 294 -17.82 -8.85 -1.09
C PRO A 294 -17.00 -10.14 -1.21
N SER A 295 -17.03 -10.74 -2.41
CA SER A 295 -16.19 -11.89 -2.79
C SER A 295 -16.36 -13.13 -1.91
N HIS A 296 -17.55 -13.33 -1.32
CA HIS A 296 -17.85 -14.42 -0.37
C HIS A 296 -17.40 -15.81 -0.84
N LEU A 297 -17.71 -16.19 -2.09
CA LEU A 297 -17.25 -17.46 -2.66
C LEU A 297 -15.72 -17.55 -2.66
N THR A 298 -15.03 -16.56 -3.23
CA THR A 298 -13.57 -16.56 -3.32
C THR A 298 -12.90 -16.49 -1.96
N SER A 299 -13.53 -15.87 -0.96
CA SER A 299 -13.06 -15.88 0.44
C SER A 299 -12.93 -17.29 1.00
N THR A 300 -13.80 -18.22 0.59
CA THR A 300 -13.69 -19.63 1.03
C THR A 300 -12.45 -20.32 0.44
N PHE A 301 -12.05 -19.96 -0.77
CA PHE A 301 -10.83 -20.50 -1.40
C PHE A 301 -9.57 -19.97 -0.71
N ILE A 302 -9.55 -18.67 -0.40
CA ILE A 302 -8.44 -18.06 0.34
C ILE A 302 -8.31 -18.66 1.74
N HIS A 303 -9.44 -18.95 2.41
CA HIS A 303 -9.41 -19.65 3.69
C HIS A 303 -8.69 -21.00 3.58
N HIS A 304 -8.99 -21.79 2.54
CA HIS A 304 -8.31 -23.05 2.30
C HIS A 304 -6.80 -22.90 2.07
N LEU A 305 -6.36 -21.85 1.37
CA LEU A 305 -4.93 -21.57 1.18
C LEU A 305 -4.21 -21.19 2.48
N LEU A 306 -4.90 -20.52 3.40
CA LEU A 306 -4.34 -20.14 4.70
C LEU A 306 -4.22 -21.36 5.62
N VAL A 307 -5.29 -22.14 5.79
CA VAL A 307 -5.30 -23.27 6.75
C VAL A 307 -4.45 -24.46 6.31
N SER A 308 -4.21 -24.62 5.00
CA SER A 308 -3.29 -25.64 4.47
C SER A 308 -1.82 -25.26 4.59
N GLY A 309 -1.52 -23.96 4.78
CA GLY A 309 -0.17 -23.42 4.66
C GLY A 309 0.26 -23.10 3.23
N ASP A 310 -0.54 -23.44 2.21
CA ASP A 310 -0.20 -23.25 0.79
C ASP A 310 0.13 -21.77 0.46
N LEU A 311 -0.56 -20.81 1.09
CA LEU A 311 -0.25 -19.38 0.90
C LEU A 311 1.13 -19.01 1.43
N GLN A 312 1.45 -19.45 2.65
CA GLN A 312 2.72 -19.11 3.28
C GLN A 312 3.87 -19.79 2.55
N GLU A 313 3.71 -21.05 2.15
CA GLU A 313 4.67 -21.78 1.33
C GLU A 313 4.91 -21.06 -0.01
N HIS A 314 3.85 -20.59 -0.67
CA HIS A 314 3.99 -19.84 -1.92
C HIS A 314 4.74 -18.50 -1.72
N ILE A 315 4.46 -17.77 -0.65
CA ILE A 315 5.18 -16.54 -0.32
C ILE A 315 6.67 -16.83 -0.11
N ASP A 316 7.00 -17.81 0.73
CA ASP A 316 8.37 -18.09 1.16
C ASP A 316 9.22 -18.77 0.08
N ASN A 317 8.63 -19.67 -0.71
CA ASN A 317 9.36 -20.50 -1.66
C ASN A 317 9.28 -20.01 -3.11
N VAL A 318 8.28 -19.17 -3.45
CA VAL A 318 8.10 -18.68 -4.82
C VAL A 318 8.27 -17.16 -4.89
N LEU A 319 7.46 -16.40 -4.15
CA LEU A 319 7.42 -14.94 -4.31
C LEU A 319 8.69 -14.25 -3.80
N ILE A 320 9.09 -14.52 -2.56
CA ILE A 320 10.25 -13.87 -1.94
C ILE A 320 11.55 -14.19 -2.70
N PRO A 321 11.89 -15.46 -3.02
CA PRO A 321 13.12 -15.77 -3.75
C PRO A 321 13.13 -15.12 -5.14
N THR A 322 12.00 -15.15 -5.86
CA THR A 322 11.88 -14.55 -7.19
C THR A 322 12.09 -13.04 -7.13
N TYR A 323 11.39 -12.33 -6.24
CA TYR A 323 11.50 -10.88 -6.15
C TYR A 323 12.84 -10.43 -5.59
N ALA A 324 13.44 -11.17 -4.65
CA ALA A 324 14.80 -10.88 -4.17
C ALA A 324 15.84 -10.98 -5.29
N SER A 325 15.78 -12.03 -6.12
CA SER A 325 16.66 -12.19 -7.28
C SER A 325 16.51 -11.04 -8.28
N ARG A 326 15.26 -10.71 -8.66
CA ARG A 326 14.97 -9.61 -9.58
C ARG A 326 15.37 -8.24 -9.04
N TYR A 327 15.17 -8.02 -7.74
CA TYR A 327 15.65 -6.83 -7.04
C TYR A 327 17.18 -6.71 -7.14
N ARG A 328 17.92 -7.77 -6.79
CA ARG A 328 19.39 -7.73 -6.80
C ARG A 328 19.92 -7.43 -8.19
N LEU A 329 19.37 -8.08 -9.22
CA LEU A 329 19.74 -7.83 -10.61
C LEU A 329 19.42 -6.39 -11.01
N MET A 330 18.20 -5.91 -10.74
CA MET A 330 17.84 -4.52 -11.05
C MET A 330 18.80 -3.53 -10.37
N MET A 331 19.10 -3.73 -9.08
CA MET A 331 19.99 -2.84 -8.33
C MET A 331 21.43 -2.90 -8.85
N SER A 332 21.96 -4.08 -9.16
CA SER A 332 23.31 -4.19 -9.71
C SER A 332 23.40 -3.55 -11.10
N THR A 333 22.42 -3.77 -11.98
CA THR A 333 22.40 -3.15 -13.31
C THR A 333 22.26 -1.62 -13.21
N ILE A 334 21.44 -1.09 -12.28
CA ILE A 334 21.33 0.35 -12.02
C ILE A 334 22.69 0.92 -11.56
N LYS A 335 23.34 0.27 -10.59
CA LYS A 335 24.66 0.68 -10.08
C LYS A 335 25.73 0.68 -11.18
N THR A 336 25.72 -0.33 -12.05
CA THR A 336 26.73 -0.46 -13.11
C THR A 336 26.47 0.50 -14.28
N HIS A 337 25.21 0.75 -14.65
CA HIS A 337 24.89 1.42 -15.91
C HIS A 337 24.21 2.78 -15.79
N LEU A 338 23.50 3.07 -14.69
CA LEU A 338 22.79 4.34 -14.49
C LEU A 338 23.49 5.27 -13.50
N GLU A 339 24.02 4.76 -12.39
CA GLU A 339 24.74 5.61 -11.41
C GLU A 339 25.92 6.39 -12.02
N PRO A 340 26.75 5.81 -12.93
CA PRO A 340 27.81 6.55 -13.63
C PRO A 340 27.29 7.69 -14.51
N LEU A 341 26.01 7.68 -14.86
CA LEU A 341 25.33 8.73 -15.64
C LEU A 341 24.67 9.78 -14.74
N GLY A 342 24.90 9.75 -13.42
CA GLY A 342 24.32 10.72 -12.49
C GLY A 342 22.99 10.30 -11.86
N VAL A 343 22.42 9.15 -12.23
CA VAL A 343 21.18 8.63 -11.62
C VAL A 343 21.42 8.26 -10.15
N ARG A 344 20.42 8.45 -9.28
CA ARG A 344 20.47 8.13 -7.85
C ARG A 344 19.31 7.24 -7.44
N ILE A 345 19.53 6.28 -6.55
CA ILE A 345 18.46 5.47 -5.93
C ILE A 345 17.95 6.20 -4.67
N THR A 346 16.63 6.33 -4.49
CA THR A 346 16.02 7.19 -3.44
C THR A 346 15.08 6.44 -2.48
N THR A 347 15.48 5.27 -1.99
CA THR A 347 14.62 4.33 -1.22
C THR A 347 14.56 4.59 0.31
N GLY A 348 14.91 5.81 0.77
CA GLY A 348 14.89 6.18 2.20
C GLY A 348 16.08 5.66 3.02
N ALA A 349 16.12 6.03 4.30
CA ALA A 349 17.15 5.61 5.23
C ALA A 349 16.84 4.22 5.85
N PRO A 350 17.87 3.44 6.22
CA PRO A 350 17.70 2.26 7.06
C PRO A 350 16.97 2.59 8.37
N TYR A 351 16.26 1.62 8.93
CA TYR A 351 15.60 1.79 10.23
C TYR A 351 16.27 0.91 11.30
N MET A 352 16.15 1.31 12.56
CA MET A 352 16.69 0.56 13.69
C MET A 352 15.59 -0.29 14.32
N THR A 353 15.87 -1.57 14.57
CA THR A 353 14.99 -2.44 15.35
C THR A 353 15.26 -2.25 16.85
N PRO A 354 14.22 -2.18 17.71
CA PRO A 354 14.39 -1.97 19.15
C PRO A 354 15.17 -3.07 19.87
N GLU A 355 15.05 -4.33 19.41
CA GLU A 355 15.51 -5.50 20.16
C GLU A 355 17.04 -5.64 20.23
N ASP A 356 17.79 -5.10 19.26
CA ASP A 356 19.24 -5.32 19.15
C ASP A 356 20.08 -4.05 18.89
N SER A 357 19.45 -2.86 18.79
CA SER A 357 20.11 -1.65 18.23
C SER A 357 20.77 -1.87 16.86
N SER A 358 20.46 -3.00 16.20
CA SER A 358 20.97 -3.34 14.89
C SER A 358 20.23 -2.53 13.83
N THR A 359 20.99 -2.03 12.86
CA THR A 359 20.40 -1.35 11.70
C THR A 359 19.89 -2.41 10.74
N VAL A 360 18.60 -2.41 10.47
CA VAL A 360 17.97 -3.29 9.47
C VAL A 360 17.67 -2.46 8.23
N VAL A 361 18.13 -2.95 7.08
CA VAL A 361 17.77 -2.41 5.77
C VAL A 361 16.76 -3.38 5.16
N PRO A 362 15.45 -3.23 5.42
CA PRO A 362 14.48 -4.10 4.77
C PRO A 362 14.38 -3.71 3.30
N VAL A 363 14.36 -4.70 2.43
CA VAL A 363 13.99 -4.52 1.03
C VAL A 363 12.74 -5.34 0.79
N GLY A 364 11.81 -4.82 0.00
CA GLY A 364 10.57 -5.51 -0.21
C GLY A 364 9.61 -4.80 -1.14
N GLY A 365 8.40 -5.35 -1.22
CA GLY A 365 7.39 -4.90 -2.15
C GLY A 365 7.83 -5.08 -3.60
N PHE A 366 7.48 -4.12 -4.45
CA PHE A 366 7.58 -4.24 -5.91
C PHE A 366 8.48 -3.22 -6.59
N PHE A 367 8.92 -2.19 -5.87
CA PHE A 367 9.38 -0.95 -6.48
C PHE A 367 10.72 -0.47 -5.93
N THR A 368 11.50 0.15 -6.81
CA THR A 368 12.49 1.15 -6.43
C THR A 368 12.09 2.50 -7.03
N TYR A 369 12.74 3.56 -6.56
CA TYR A 369 12.65 4.88 -7.14
C TYR A 369 14.05 5.39 -7.49
N ILE A 370 14.17 5.97 -8.68
CA ILE A 370 15.40 6.60 -9.16
C ILE A 370 15.16 8.09 -9.44
N GLY A 371 16.14 8.93 -9.10
CA GLY A 371 16.20 10.33 -9.49
C GLY A 371 17.15 10.52 -10.68
N PHE A 372 16.73 11.32 -11.66
CA PHE A 372 17.57 11.69 -12.80
C PHE A 372 18.47 12.88 -12.45
N PRO A 373 19.66 12.98 -13.06
CA PRO A 373 20.52 14.17 -12.94
C PRO A 373 19.81 15.42 -13.48
N ALA A 374 20.17 16.60 -12.95
CA ALA A 374 19.50 17.87 -13.25
C ALA A 374 19.77 18.37 -14.68
N GLU A 375 20.82 17.87 -15.33
CA GLU A 375 21.22 18.20 -16.69
C GLU A 375 20.31 17.54 -17.75
N LEU A 376 19.55 16.51 -17.38
CA LEU A 376 18.63 15.84 -18.28
C LEU A 376 17.30 16.59 -18.41
N PRO A 377 16.55 16.37 -19.50
CA PRO A 377 15.17 16.84 -19.60
C PRO A 377 14.29 16.28 -18.48
N SER A 378 13.10 16.88 -18.31
CA SER A 378 12.10 16.40 -17.36
C SER A 378 11.73 14.92 -17.56
N ALA A 379 11.35 14.26 -16.47
CA ALA A 379 11.14 12.81 -16.45
C ALA A 379 10.04 12.33 -17.42
N ASP A 380 9.05 13.17 -17.73
CA ASP A 380 8.01 12.90 -18.74
C ASP A 380 8.60 12.85 -20.17
N VAL A 381 9.53 13.74 -20.50
CA VAL A 381 10.27 13.75 -21.78
C VAL A 381 11.14 12.50 -21.88
N ILE A 382 11.83 12.12 -20.79
CA ILE A 382 12.61 10.87 -20.74
C ILE A 382 11.68 9.67 -20.96
N ALA A 383 10.54 9.61 -20.26
CA ALA A 383 9.58 8.52 -20.39
C ALA A 383 8.98 8.43 -21.81
N LYS A 384 8.68 9.57 -22.44
CA LYS A 384 8.21 9.63 -23.83
C LYS A 384 9.25 9.06 -24.78
N ARG A 385 10.50 9.53 -24.69
CA ARG A 385 11.61 9.04 -25.55
C ARG A 385 11.95 7.58 -25.29
N ALA A 386 11.90 7.12 -24.04
CA ALA A 386 12.08 5.70 -23.72
C ALA A 386 11.04 4.82 -24.44
N ARG A 387 9.78 5.27 -24.50
CA ARG A 387 8.72 4.54 -25.19
C ARG A 387 8.91 4.55 -26.70
N GLU A 388 9.19 5.71 -27.29
CA GLU A 388 9.29 5.91 -28.74
C GLU A 388 10.57 5.29 -29.33
N ASP A 389 11.74 5.56 -28.72
CA ASP A 389 13.04 5.19 -29.28
C ASP A 389 13.50 3.80 -28.84
N TYR A 390 13.03 3.31 -27.68
CA TYR A 390 13.54 2.10 -27.03
C TYR A 390 12.46 1.07 -26.66
N ALA A 391 11.18 1.33 -26.96
CA ALA A 391 10.06 0.47 -26.57
C ALA A 391 10.06 0.14 -25.06
N LEU A 392 10.46 1.11 -24.22
CA LEU A 392 10.54 1.00 -22.77
C LEU A 392 9.50 1.91 -22.12
N THR A 393 8.68 1.36 -21.22
CA THR A 393 7.71 2.12 -20.42
C THR A 393 8.04 2.00 -18.94
N PHE A 394 8.03 3.12 -18.22
CA PHE A 394 8.15 3.21 -16.77
C PHE A 394 7.26 4.34 -16.24
N ALA A 395 6.97 4.34 -14.93
CA ALA A 395 6.23 5.44 -14.31
C ALA A 395 7.18 6.60 -13.98
N TYR A 396 6.82 7.83 -14.30
CA TYR A 396 7.62 9.03 -14.02
C TYR A 396 6.99 9.86 -12.90
N GLY A 397 7.79 10.72 -12.26
CA GLY A 397 7.46 11.35 -10.98
C GLY A 397 6.16 12.15 -10.94
N GLU A 398 5.88 12.94 -11.98
CA GLU A 398 4.66 13.73 -12.09
C GLU A 398 3.37 12.90 -12.06
N MET A 399 3.42 11.61 -12.41
CA MET A 399 2.26 10.72 -12.30
C MET A 399 1.80 10.54 -10.85
N PHE A 400 2.66 10.80 -9.88
CA PHE A 400 2.46 10.51 -8.46
C PHE A 400 2.10 11.74 -7.62
N VAL A 401 1.80 12.87 -8.26
CA VAL A 401 1.27 14.06 -7.59
C VAL A 401 -0.12 13.80 -7.02
N VAL A 402 -0.47 14.52 -5.96
CA VAL A 402 -1.82 14.50 -5.42
C VAL A 402 -2.75 15.29 -6.34
N LYS A 403 -3.69 14.59 -6.99
CA LYS A 403 -4.57 15.22 -7.98
C LYS A 403 -5.36 16.39 -7.38
N GLY A 404 -5.26 17.56 -8.01
CA GLY A 404 -5.98 18.76 -7.59
C GLY A 404 -5.29 19.58 -6.49
N ASP A 405 -4.06 19.23 -6.09
CA ASP A 405 -3.23 20.05 -5.22
C ASP A 405 -2.11 20.73 -6.02
N GLU A 406 -2.28 22.01 -6.35
CA GLU A 406 -1.28 22.80 -7.09
C GLU A 406 0.07 22.82 -6.38
N THR A 407 0.06 22.86 -5.05
CA THR A 407 1.29 22.86 -4.26
C THR A 407 2.04 21.52 -4.33
N SER A 408 1.34 20.41 -4.59
CA SER A 408 1.95 19.09 -4.83
C SER A 408 2.67 19.07 -6.19
N VAL A 409 2.13 19.77 -7.20
CA VAL A 409 2.79 19.93 -8.51
C VAL A 409 4.09 20.73 -8.36
N GLU A 410 4.05 21.85 -7.64
CA GLU A 410 5.24 22.66 -7.36
C GLU A 410 6.33 21.87 -6.63
N ARG A 411 5.97 21.12 -5.58
CA ARG A 411 6.91 20.27 -4.84
C ARG A 411 7.42 19.10 -5.68
N SER A 412 6.59 18.55 -6.56
CA SER A 412 7.03 17.53 -7.52
C SER A 412 8.16 18.05 -8.40
N ASN A 413 8.00 19.23 -8.99
CA ASN A 413 9.02 19.84 -9.84
C ASN A 413 10.34 20.11 -9.10
N ALA A 414 10.29 20.30 -7.78
CA ALA A 414 11.46 20.56 -6.95
C ALA A 414 12.12 19.30 -6.36
N ASP A 415 11.46 18.14 -6.38
CA ASP A 415 11.93 16.91 -5.71
C ASP A 415 11.60 15.65 -6.53
N PHE A 416 10.56 14.89 -6.16
CA PHE A 416 10.30 13.56 -6.71
C PHE A 416 9.91 13.56 -8.19
N GLY A 417 9.47 14.69 -8.75
CA GLY A 417 9.05 14.82 -10.14
C GLY A 417 10.15 14.49 -11.14
N ASN A 418 11.41 14.76 -10.79
CA ASN A 418 12.58 14.43 -11.62
C ASN A 418 13.06 12.99 -11.41
N GLY A 419 12.13 12.03 -11.41
CA GLY A 419 12.45 10.64 -11.14
C GLY A 419 11.49 9.64 -11.78
N ALA A 420 11.77 8.37 -11.53
CA ALA A 420 11.00 7.25 -12.05
C ALA A 420 10.85 6.13 -11.02
N ARG A 421 9.65 5.55 -10.98
CA ARG A 421 9.40 4.29 -10.26
C ARG A 421 9.61 3.12 -11.22
N LEU A 422 10.46 2.19 -10.82
CA LEU A 422 10.75 0.96 -11.57
C LEU A 422 10.20 -0.25 -10.80
N CYS A 423 9.58 -1.19 -11.52
CA CYS A 423 8.97 -2.37 -10.92
C CYS A 423 9.66 -3.68 -11.35
N TRP A 424 9.91 -4.56 -10.38
CA TRP A 424 10.45 -5.92 -10.60
C TRP A 424 9.40 -7.05 -10.53
N ALA A 425 8.13 -6.72 -10.26
CA ALA A 425 7.12 -7.74 -10.01
C ALA A 425 6.62 -8.46 -11.28
N TRP A 426 6.62 -7.74 -12.41
CA TRP A 426 5.99 -8.21 -13.64
C TRP A 426 6.95 -8.97 -14.59
N HIS A 427 8.10 -8.38 -14.90
CA HIS A 427 9.05 -8.95 -15.86
C HIS A 427 10.01 -9.94 -15.23
N GLU A 428 10.54 -10.85 -16.05
CA GLU A 428 11.64 -11.74 -15.66
C GLU A 428 12.98 -11.00 -15.62
N SER A 429 13.96 -11.61 -14.94
CA SER A 429 15.27 -11.03 -14.66
C SER A 429 15.97 -10.47 -15.90
N GLU A 430 16.03 -11.24 -16.99
CA GLU A 430 16.70 -10.83 -18.24
C GLU A 430 16.00 -9.63 -18.90
N VAL A 431 14.67 -9.59 -18.81
CA VAL A 431 13.86 -8.49 -19.36
C VAL A 431 13.98 -7.24 -18.50
N ILE A 432 14.11 -7.39 -17.19
CA ILE A 432 14.41 -6.29 -16.26
C ILE A 432 15.76 -5.67 -16.59
N GLU A 433 16.81 -6.50 -16.71
CA GLU A 433 18.16 -6.04 -17.04
C GLU A 433 18.18 -5.29 -18.37
N GLU A 434 17.61 -5.88 -19.43
CA GLU A 434 17.48 -5.22 -20.74
C GLU A 434 16.72 -3.89 -20.65
N GLY A 435 15.67 -3.81 -19.81
CA GLY A 435 14.95 -2.56 -19.55
C GLY A 435 15.85 -1.46 -18.97
N ILE A 436 16.70 -1.80 -18.01
CA ILE A 436 17.68 -0.86 -17.43
C ILE A 436 18.76 -0.49 -18.46
N LEU A 437 19.23 -1.43 -19.27
CA LEU A 437 20.23 -1.16 -20.33
C LEU A 437 19.68 -0.22 -21.41
N ARG A 438 18.41 -0.38 -21.79
CA ARG A 438 17.73 0.55 -22.70
C ARG A 438 17.63 1.95 -22.12
N LEU A 439 17.29 2.07 -20.84
CA LEU A 439 17.30 3.36 -20.15
C LEU A 439 18.71 3.96 -20.14
N ALA A 440 19.74 3.18 -19.81
CA ALA A 440 21.12 3.66 -19.80
C ALA A 440 21.56 4.17 -21.18
N LYS A 441 21.21 3.46 -22.25
CA LYS A 441 21.51 3.89 -23.63
C LYS A 441 20.80 5.19 -24.00
N LEU A 442 19.52 5.34 -23.62
CA LEU A 442 18.79 6.59 -23.78
C LEU A 442 19.47 7.76 -23.06
N LEU A 443 19.79 7.59 -21.77
CA LEU A 443 20.38 8.67 -20.97
C LEU A 443 21.76 9.08 -21.50
N LYS A 444 22.58 8.11 -21.97
CA LYS A 444 23.85 8.43 -22.65
C LYS A 444 23.62 9.33 -23.87
N THR A 445 22.69 8.96 -24.76
CA THR A 445 22.35 9.79 -25.93
C THR A 445 21.86 11.19 -25.55
N MET A 446 21.21 11.36 -24.40
CA MET A 446 20.75 12.66 -23.93
C MET A 446 21.87 13.52 -23.31
N LEU A 447 22.90 12.90 -22.72
CA LEU A 447 24.03 13.59 -22.10
C LEU A 447 25.13 14.00 -23.08
N GLY A 448 25.12 13.45 -24.31
CA GLY A 448 26.14 13.67 -25.34
C GLY A 448 27.12 12.51 -25.39
#